data_AF-A0A5C6L6A6-F1
#
_entry.id   AF-A0A5C6L6A6-F1
#
_cell.length_a   1.000
_cell.length_b   1.000
_cell.length_c   1.000
_cell.angle_alpha   90.00
_cell.angle_beta   90.00
_cell.angle_gamma   90.00
#
_symmetry.space_group_name_H-M   'P 1'
#
loop_
_entity.id
_entity.type
_entity.pdbx_description
1 polymer ?
#
loop_
_entity_poly.entity_id
_entity_poly.type
_entity_poly.pdbx_seq_one_letter_code
_entity_poly.pdbx_strand_id
1 'polypeptide(L)' 'HDYCYERGFTIYPGKISTTNTFRLCALGEIDVEDIERFFEVMKSVNTVLVNK' A
#
# COMPACT_ATOMS: atom_id res chain seq x y z
N HIS A 1 -4.08 1.02 5.99
CA HIS A 1 -3.32 -0.16 6.41
C HIS A 1 -4.12 -1.42 6.14
N ASP A 2 -5.24 -1.63 6.84
CA ASP A 2 -6.02 -2.88 6.81
C ASP A 2 -6.46 -3.29 5.40
N TYR A 3 -6.92 -2.33 4.59
CA TYR A 3 -7.28 -2.58 3.19
C TYR A 3 -6.16 -3.23 2.36
N CYS A 4 -4.91 -2.80 2.57
CA CYS A 4 -3.73 -3.37 1.90
C CYS A 4 -3.36 -4.73 2.50
N TYR A 5 -3.43 -4.85 3.84
CA TYR A 5 -3.09 -6.07 4.57
C TYR A 5 -4.00 -7.25 4.18
N GLU A 6 -5.31 -7.02 4.10
CA GLU A 6 -6.31 -7.98 3.62
C GLU A 6 -6.04 -8.47 2.18
N ARG A 7 -5.27 -7.71 1.40
CA ARG A 7 -4.90 -8.01 0.01
C ARG A 7 -3.46 -8.50 -0.13
N GLY A 8 -2.82 -8.87 0.99
CA GLY A 8 -1.48 -9.45 1.01
C GLY A 8 -0.34 -8.44 1.09
N PHE A 9 -0.62 -7.13 1.21
CA PHE A 9 0.41 -6.10 1.24
C PHE A 9 0.58 -5.48 2.62
N THR A 10 1.76 -5.65 3.20
CA THR A 10 2.14 -5.00 4.47
C THR A 10 2.77 -3.64 4.20
N ILE A 11 2.19 -2.58 4.76
CA ILE A 11 2.74 -1.22 4.76
C ILE A 11 2.98 -0.75 6.20
N TYR A 12 4.01 0.07 6.40
CA TYR A 12 4.35 0.57 7.73
C TYR A 12 4.08 2.08 7.84
N PRO A 13 3.82 2.61 9.05
CA PRO A 13 3.74 4.05 9.23
C PRO A 13 5.03 4.74 8.78
N GLY A 14 4.86 5.93 8.22
CA GLY A 14 5.95 6.85 7.88
C GLY A 14 6.76 7.26 9.11
N LYS A 15 8.02 7.63 8.87
CA LYS A 15 8.94 8.01 9.96
C LYS A 15 8.86 9.50 10.32
N ILE A 16 8.40 10.33 9.39
CA ILE A 16 8.32 11.79 9.56
C ILE A 16 6.93 12.13 10.09
N SER A 17 6.84 12.71 11.29
CA SER A 17 5.57 12.98 11.99
C SER A 17 4.77 14.14 11.41
N THR A 18 5.41 15.03 10.65
CA THR A 18 4.78 16.24 10.09
C THR A 18 4.08 16.01 8.76
N THR A 19 4.17 14.80 8.18
CA THR A 19 3.58 14.49 6.88
C THR A 19 3.01 13.08 6.87
N ASN A 20 1.77 12.95 6.42
CA ASN A 20 1.10 11.66 6.28
C ASN A 20 1.79 10.84 5.19
N THR A 21 2.61 9.89 5.63
CA THR A 21 3.40 9.02 4.76
C THR A 21 3.34 7.59 5.28
N PHE A 22 3.68 6.64 4.41
CA PHE A 22 3.87 5.25 4.75
C PHE A 22 5.18 4.75 4.14
N ARG A 23 5.65 3.60 4.60
CA ARG A 23 6.82 2.90 4.06
C ARG A 23 6.38 1.59 3.41
N LEU A 24 7.00 1.30 2.28
CA LEU A 24 6.90 0.05 1.55
C LEU A 24 8.30 -0.54 1.44
N CYS A 25 8.47 -1.81 1.80
CA CYS A 25 9.71 -2.55 1.53
C CYS A 25 9.60 -3.17 0.13
N ALA A 26 10.65 -3.03 -0.69
CA ALA A 26 10.75 -3.64 -2.02
C ALA A 26 11.95 -4.59 -2.11
N LEU A 27 12.41 -5.12 -0.97
CA LEU A 27 13.50 -6.09 -0.86
C LEU A 27 12.92 -7.46 -0.46
N GLY A 28 13.47 -8.53 -1.04
CA GLY A 28 13.05 -9.91 -0.77
C GLY A 28 12.51 -10.58 -2.03
N GLU A 29 11.62 -11.54 -1.84
CA GLU A 29 10.87 -12.23 -2.90
C GLU A 29 9.73 -11.32 -3.38
N ILE A 30 10.10 -10.31 -4.16
CA ILE A 30 9.19 -9.34 -4.77
C ILE A 30 9.58 -9.22 -6.24
N ASP A 31 8.64 -9.55 -7.11
CA ASP A 31 8.79 -9.44 -8.56
C ASP A 31 7.98 -8.26 -9.12
N VAL A 32 8.09 -8.02 -10.43
CA VAL A 32 7.42 -6.90 -11.11
C VAL A 32 5.91 -6.98 -10.93
N GLU A 33 5.35 -8.18 -11.02
CA GLU A 33 3.93 -8.46 -10.88
C GLU A 33 3.39 -8.12 -9.49
N ASP A 34 4.21 -8.22 -8.43
CA ASP A 34 3.81 -7.83 -7.08
C ASP A 34 3.68 -6.32 -6.96
N ILE A 35 4.60 -5.58 -7.59
CA ILE A 35 4.56 -4.11 -7.64
C ILE A 35 3.35 -3.64 -8.44
N GLU A 36 3.07 -4.26 -9.59
CA GLU A 36 1.88 -3.95 -10.40
C GLU A 36 0.58 -4.17 -9.61
N ARG A 37 0.44 -5.33 -8.95
CA ARG A 37 -0.72 -5.62 -8.09
C ARG A 37 -0.82 -4.64 -6.93
N PHE A 38 0.29 -4.24 -6.30
CA PHE A 38 0.27 -3.23 -5.25
C PHE A 38 -0.34 -1.91 -5.75
N PHE A 39 0.05 -1.46 -6.95
CA PHE A 39 -0.52 -0.24 -7.53
C PHE A 39 -2.01 -0.37 -7.91
N GLU A 40 -2.48 -1.55 -8.30
CA GLU A 40 -3.92 -1.79 -8.50
C GLU A 40 -4.71 -1.68 -7.20
N VAL A 41 -4.18 -2.22 -6.10
CA VAL A 41 -4.76 -2.07 -4.76
C VAL A 41 -4.80 -0.60 -4.36
N MET A 42 -3.73 0.16 -4.61
CA MET A 42 -3.67 1.59 -4.31
C MET A 42 -4.62 2.45 -5.16
N LYS A 43 -4.88 2.08 -6.41
CA LYS A 43 -5.93 2.73 -7.22
C LYS A 43 -7.32 2.43 -6.67
N SER A 44 -7.55 1.18 -6.29
CA SER A 44 -8.85 0.70 -5.81
C SER A 44 -9.23 1.32 -4.46
N VAL A 45 -8.27 1.52 -3.54
CA VAL A 45 -8.57 2.14 -2.24
C VAL A 45 -9.08 3.57 -2.42
N ASN A 46 -8.60 4.32 -3.42
CA ASN A 46 -9.11 5.66 -3.72
C ASN A 46 -10.59 5.61 -4.10
N THR A 47 -11.00 4.65 -4.94
CA THR A 47 -12.41 4.44 -5.28
C THR A 47 -13.25 4.07 -4.05
N VAL A 48 -12.73 3.23 -3.16
CA VAL A 48 -13.44 2.83 -1.92
C VAL A 48 -13.60 4.02 -0.96
N LEU A 49 -12.56 4.85 -0.81
CA LEU A 49 -12.59 6.01 0.08
C LEU A 49 -13.48 7.14 -0.44
N VAL A 50 -13.61 7.30 -1.76
CA VAL A 50 -14.52 8.30 -2.36
C VAL A 50 -15.99 7.89 -2.27
N ASN A 51 -16.27 6.57 -2.20
CA ASN A 51 -17.63 6.03 -2.10
C ASN A 51 -18.04 5.66 -0.67
N LYS A 52 -17.25 6.04 0.34
CA LYS A 52 -17.57 5.93 1.77
C LYS A 52 -17.90 7.32 2.32
#